data_AF-A0A2V7ZME6-F1
#
_entry.id   AF-A0A2V7ZME6-F1
#
_cell.length_a   1.000
_cell.length_b   1.000
_cell.length_c   1.000
_cell.angle_alpha   90.00
_cell.angle_beta   90.00
_cell.angle_gamma   90.00
#
_symmetry.space_group_name_H-M   'P 1'
#
loop_
_entity.id
_entity.type
_entity.pdbx_description
1 polymer ?
#
loop_
_entity_poly.entity_id
_entity_poly.type
_entity_poly.pdbx_seq_one_letter_code
_entity_poly.pdbx_strand_id
1 'polypeptide(L)' 'MLPRDEEPDLPPDPVIEAYKKDIDRTLLRETLKQTPAQRLAKLQDFMRSVAGLRGAGRRRA' A
#
# COMPACT_ATOMS: atom_id res chain seq x y z
N MET A 1 8.16 -7.63 -26.05
CA MET A 1 7.92 -6.61 -25.01
C MET A 1 8.63 -5.36 -25.49
N LEU A 2 7.91 -4.27 -25.73
CA LEU A 2 8.56 -2.99 -26.06
C LEU A 2 9.38 -2.50 -24.84
N PRO A 3 10.45 -1.72 -25.04
CA PRO A 3 11.14 -1.05 -23.95
C PRO A 3 10.14 -0.22 -23.14
N ARG A 4 10.26 -0.22 -21.80
CA ARG A 4 9.30 0.43 -20.89
C ARG A 4 9.19 1.95 -21.12
N ASP A 5 10.20 2.55 -21.73
CA ASP A 5 10.26 3.98 -22.07
C ASP A 5 9.49 4.32 -23.37
N GLU A 6 8.99 3.31 -24.07
CA GLU A 6 8.30 3.39 -25.36
C GLU A 6 6.82 2.93 -25.24
N GLU A 7 6.26 2.95 -24.03
CA GLU A 7 4.82 2.72 -23.84
C GLU A 7 4.03 3.92 -24.41
N PRO A 8 3.07 3.68 -25.33
CA PRO A 8 2.27 4.76 -25.89
C PRO A 8 1.47 5.45 -24.79
N ASP A 9 1.37 6.78 -24.86
CA ASP A 9 0.46 7.57 -24.04
C ASP A 9 -0.98 7.18 -24.40
N LEU A 10 -1.52 6.18 -23.70
CA LEU A 10 -2.86 5.68 -23.93
C LEU A 10 -3.86 6.69 -23.37
N PRO A 11 -4.89 7.07 -24.15
CA PRO A 11 -5.95 7.91 -23.63
C PRO A 11 -6.60 7.23 -22.41
N PRO A 12 -7.06 8.01 -21.41
CA PRO A 12 -7.69 7.44 -20.21
C PRO A 12 -8.89 6.56 -20.59
N ASP A 13 -8.88 5.32 -20.14
CA ASP A 13 -9.97 4.38 -20.37
C ASP A 13 -11.15 4.70 -19.42
N PRO A 14 -12.37 4.88 -19.93
CA PRO A 14 -13.52 5.29 -19.10
C PRO A 14 -13.91 4.25 -18.05
N VAL A 15 -13.68 2.96 -18.30
CA VAL A 15 -13.91 1.90 -17.32
C VAL A 15 -12.87 2.00 -16.20
N ILE A 16 -11.59 2.15 -16.56
CA ILE A 16 -10.50 2.30 -15.60
C ILE A 16 -10.72 3.53 -14.72
N GLU A 17 -11.06 4.67 -15.29
CA GLU A 17 -11.31 5.90 -14.54
C GLU A 17 -12.55 5.78 -13.64
N ALA A 18 -13.61 5.10 -14.08
CA ALA A 18 -14.80 4.84 -13.26
C ALA A 18 -14.48 4.06 -11.98
N TYR A 19 -13.57 3.07 -12.05
CA TYR A 19 -13.15 2.30 -10.87
C TYR A 19 -12.07 3.00 -10.03
N LYS A 20 -11.23 3.86 -10.64
CA LYS A 20 -10.16 4.58 -9.92
C LYS A 20 -10.67 5.73 -9.07
N LYS A 21 -11.81 6.33 -9.42
CA LYS A 21 -12.27 7.62 -8.84
C LYS A 21 -12.38 7.62 -7.31
N ASP A 22 -12.74 6.48 -6.71
CA ASP A 22 -12.97 6.34 -5.27
C ASP A 22 -11.79 5.67 -4.54
N ILE A 23 -10.68 5.41 -5.24
CA ILE A 23 -9.49 4.79 -4.65
C ILE A 23 -8.55 5.89 -4.16
N ASP A 24 -8.38 5.99 -2.83
CA ASP A 24 -7.27 6.76 -2.27
C ASP A 24 -5.94 6.05 -2.53
N ARG A 25 -5.16 6.63 -3.44
CA ARG A 25 -3.86 6.09 -3.86
C ARG A 25 -2.70 6.59 -3.01
N THR A 26 -2.94 7.42 -1.99
CA THR A 26 -1.90 8.03 -1.16
C THR A 26 -1.04 6.95 -0.51
N LEU A 27 -1.66 6.04 0.24
CA LEU A 27 -0.93 4.96 0.93
C LEU A 27 -0.32 3.94 -0.04
N LEU A 28 -0.98 3.67 -1.17
CA LEU A 28 -0.46 2.77 -2.21
C LEU A 28 0.84 3.34 -2.78
N ARG A 29 0.87 4.63 -3.14
CA ARG A 29 2.06 5.30 -3.65
C ARG A 29 3.19 5.33 -2.64
N GLU A 30 2.91 5.66 -1.38
CA GLU A 30 3.93 5.67 -0.34
C GLU A 30 4.51 4.28 -0.08
N THR A 31 3.70 3.22 -0.16
CA THR A 31 4.17 1.83 0.02
C THR A 31 5.03 1.36 -1.15
N LEU A 32 4.69 1.76 -2.38
CA LEU A 32 5.46 1.40 -3.58
C LEU A 32 6.84 2.06 -3.63
N LYS A 33 7.05 3.18 -2.96
CA LYS A 33 8.37 3.82 -2.80
C LYS A 33 9.31 3.02 -1.88
N GLN A 34 8.79 2.11 -1.07
CA GLN A 34 9.58 1.41 -0.07
C GLN A 34 10.37 0.23 -0.67
N THR A 35 11.60 0.06 -0.20
CA THR A 35 12.39 -1.14 -0.48
C THR A 35 11.80 -2.36 0.25
N PRO A 36 12.13 -3.60 -0.19
CA PRO A 36 11.68 -4.81 0.51
C PRO A 36 12.04 -4.82 2.00
N ALA A 37 13.25 -4.36 2.36
CA ALA A 37 13.69 -4.29 3.75
C ALA A 37 12.86 -3.29 4.58
N GLN A 38 12.56 -2.12 4.02
CA GLN A 38 11.69 -1.13 4.67
C GLN A 38 10.27 -1.66 4.89
N ARG A 39 9.71 -2.38 3.91
CA ARG A 39 8.38 -3.01 4.06
C ARG A 39 8.38 -4.05 5.17
N LEU A 40 9.44 -4.85 5.28
CA LEU A 40 9.57 -5.86 6.34
C LEU A 40 9.66 -5.21 7.72
N ALA A 41 10.47 -4.15 7.86
CA ALA A 41 10.58 -3.42 9.13
C ALA A 41 9.23 -2.84 9.57
N LYS A 42 8.50 -2.20 8.63
CA LYS A 42 7.17 -1.63 8.89
C LYS A 42 6.14 -2.69 9.29
N LEU A 43 6.20 -3.89 8.70
CA LEU A 43 5.36 -5.02 9.09
C LEU A 43 5.66 -5.47 10.53
N GLN A 44 6.94 -5.57 10.91
CA GLN A 44 7.34 -5.95 12.26
C GLN A 44 6.86 -4.93 13.31
N ASP A 45 6.98 -3.63 13.03
CA ASP A 45 6.46 -2.56 13.89
C ASP A 45 4.95 -2.66 14.08
N PHE A 46 4.22 -2.92 13.00
CA PHE A 46 2.78 -3.12 13.05
C PHE A 46 2.40 -4.33 13.91
N MET A 47 3.08 -5.47 13.73
CA MET A 47 2.84 -6.67 14.55
C MET A 47 3.13 -6.43 16.05
N ARG A 48 4.19 -5.69 16.39
CA ARG A 48 4.47 -5.29 17.79
C ARG A 48 3.33 -4.45 18.37
N SER A 49 2.82 -3.49 17.60
CA SER A 49 1.71 -2.64 18.01
C SER A 49 0.44 -3.46 18.29
N VAL A 50 0.09 -4.38 17.39
CA VAL A 50 -1.06 -5.29 17.55
C VAL A 50 -0.91 -6.18 18.79
N ALA A 51 0.28 -6.73 19.02
CA ALA A 51 0.57 -7.53 20.21
C ALA A 51 0.38 -6.71 21.50
N GLY A 52 0.86 -5.46 21.52
CA GLY A 52 0.68 -4.53 22.63
C GLY A 52 -0.79 -4.26 22.97
N LEU A 53 -1.61 -3.99 21.95
CA LEU A 53 -3.06 -3.77 22.11
C LEU A 53 -3.77 -5.00 22.67
N ARG A 54 -3.47 -6.20 22.13
CA ARG A 54 -4.01 -7.48 22.63
C ARG A 54 -3.61 -7.78 24.08
N GLY A 55 -2.40 -7.39 24.47
CA GLY A 55 -1.94 -7.52 25.86
C GLY A 55 -2.68 -6.57 26.80
N ALA A 56 -2.93 -5.33 26.37
CA ALA A 56 -3.66 -4.34 27.16
C ALA A 56 -5.14 -4.74 27.38
N GLY A 57 -5.79 -5.32 26.37
CA GLY A 57 -7.16 -5.86 26.50
C GLY A 57 -7.26 -6.99 27.52
N ARG A 58 -6.26 -7.88 27.58
CA ARG A 58 -6.22 -8.99 28.55
C ARG A 58 -5.93 -8.57 29.99
N ARG A 59 -5.28 -7.41 30.20
CA ARG A 59 -5.00 -6.89 31.55
C ARG A 59 -6.13 -6.05 32.14
N ARG A 60 -7.12 -5.66 31.32
CA ARG A 60 -8.29 -4.86 31.71
C ARG A 60 -9.58 -5.69 31.82
N ALA A 61 -9.52 -6.98 31.52
CA ALA A 61 -10.63 -7.93 31.64
C ALA A 61 -10.58 -8.70 32.96
#